data_AF-A0A7J5EV64-F1
#
_entry.id   AF-A0A7J5EV64-F1
#
_cell.length_a   1.000
_cell.length_b   1.000
_cell.length_c   1.000
_cell.angle_alpha   90.00
_cell.angle_beta   90.00
_cell.angle_gamma   90.00
#
_symmetry.space_group_name_H-M   'P 1'
#
loop_
_entity.id
_entity.type
_entity.pdbx_description
1 polymer ?
#
loop_
_entity_poly.entity_id
_entity_poly.type
_entity_poly.pdbx_seq_one_letter_code
_entity_poly.pdbx_strand_id
1 'polypeptide(L)'
;MPRLLIRMDDRPDKPKAAIVCTVAEAKRYNDDGHCQGVFATVNSFFRPTRRKEFVDRICAWAVDIDAGDKADQRRRILGSPLVPSIVVETRSGYHVYFLSRDGRPEHWNAIVLERLVPYFGADKNARDLCRILRVPGYWHFKDPSNPFLIRTAWEHHVVYSERQMGEAFRWVPDPKAHVEARAEVKRETSVDHGEDFWAAIGAIDCRDALERLSGSAWVNGETYSFRRTGRGNWNILVDGKGTSCFIDENGKLGSLSGGGPTPFQWLKWLGRTSREAVDAIMSIYPHIREIDERNKARERAEWIAQRRRVA
;
A
#
# COMPACT_ATOMS: atom_id res chain seq x y z
N MET A 1 20.59 -23.57 -0.89
CA MET A 1 21.50 -22.67 -0.15
C MET A 1 20.86 -22.30 1.19
N PRO A 2 21.65 -22.08 2.25
CA PRO A 2 21.11 -21.63 3.53
C PRO A 2 20.47 -20.23 3.39
N ARG A 3 19.46 -19.96 4.22
CA ARG A 3 18.82 -18.63 4.31
C ARG A 3 19.85 -17.58 4.72
N LEU A 4 19.71 -16.36 4.21
CA LEU A 4 20.60 -15.25 4.59
C LEU A 4 20.23 -14.79 6.00
N LEU A 5 21.18 -14.91 6.94
CA LEU A 5 21.07 -14.35 8.27
C LEU A 5 21.52 -12.90 8.24
N ILE A 6 20.75 -12.03 8.88
CA ILE A 6 20.89 -10.58 8.79
C ILE A 6 20.77 -10.01 10.19
N ARG A 7 21.66 -9.08 10.53
CA ARG A 7 21.57 -8.27 11.75
C ARG A 7 21.20 -6.83 11.42
N MET A 8 20.41 -6.22 12.28
CA MET A 8 19.99 -4.81 12.19
C MET A 8 19.94 -4.23 13.60
N ASP A 9 20.28 -2.95 13.77
CA ASP A 9 20.09 -2.28 15.06
C ASP A 9 18.59 -2.20 15.40
N ASP A 10 18.18 -2.67 16.57
CA ASP A 10 16.77 -2.68 16.96
C ASP A 10 16.29 -1.35 17.54
N ARG A 11 17.21 -0.51 18.02
CA ARG A 11 16.86 0.74 18.70
C ARG A 11 16.25 1.76 17.74
N PRO A 12 15.10 2.37 18.07
CA PRO A 12 14.31 3.16 17.13
C PRO A 12 15.05 4.38 16.57
N ASP A 13 16.02 4.93 17.31
CA ASP A 13 16.84 6.09 16.95
C ASP A 13 18.02 5.75 16.01
N LYS A 14 18.31 4.46 15.80
CA LYS A 14 19.48 4.02 15.02
C LYS A 14 19.11 3.69 13.57
N PRO A 15 20.05 3.92 12.62
CA PRO A 15 19.88 3.49 11.24
C PRO A 15 19.64 1.98 11.13
N LYS A 16 18.64 1.59 10.33
CA LYS A 16 18.22 0.20 10.15
C LYS A 16 18.97 -0.48 9.00
N ALA A 17 20.31 -0.46 9.05
CA ALA A 17 21.12 -1.12 8.03
C ALA A 17 21.00 -2.65 8.14
N ALA A 18 20.55 -3.30 7.06
CA ALA A 18 20.48 -4.76 6.96
C ALA A 18 21.85 -5.33 6.58
N ILE A 19 22.56 -5.91 7.53
CA ILE A 19 23.91 -6.44 7.35
C ILE A 19 23.84 -7.97 7.37
N VAL A 20 24.24 -8.62 6.28
CA VAL A 20 24.39 -10.09 6.24
C VAL A 20 25.46 -10.49 7.24
N CYS A 21 25.19 -11.53 8.03
CA CYS A 21 26.09 -12.00 9.07
C CYS A 21 26.11 -13.52 9.17
N THR A 22 27.16 -14.04 9.79
CA THR A 22 27.27 -15.45 10.20
C THR A 22 26.51 -15.70 11.50
N VAL A 23 26.26 -16.98 11.83
CA VAL A 23 25.67 -17.36 13.12
C VAL A 23 26.53 -16.89 14.31
N ALA A 24 27.86 -16.94 14.17
CA ALA A 24 28.78 -16.47 15.21
C ALA A 24 28.66 -14.96 15.44
N GLU A 25 28.58 -14.17 14.38
CA GLU A 25 28.36 -12.73 14.48
C GLU A 25 26.97 -12.39 15.03
N ALA A 26 25.93 -13.11 14.59
CA ALA A 26 24.58 -12.91 15.11
C ALA A 26 24.54 -13.15 16.63
N LYS A 27 25.21 -14.19 17.14
CA LYS A 27 25.33 -14.43 18.59
C LYS A 27 26.12 -13.32 19.29
N ARG A 28 27.23 -12.88 18.70
CA ARG A 28 28.11 -11.84 19.28
C ARG A 28 27.44 -10.47 19.37
N TYR A 29 26.52 -10.14 18.46
CA TYR A 29 25.92 -8.81 18.39
C TYR A 29 24.50 -8.75 18.94
N ASN A 30 23.86 -9.89 19.21
CA ASN A 30 22.54 -9.96 19.83
C ASN A 30 22.63 -9.95 21.36
N ASP A 31 23.26 -8.92 21.90
CA ASP A 31 23.37 -8.65 23.33
C ASP A 31 22.78 -7.26 23.67
N ASP A 32 22.68 -6.97 24.96
CA ASP A 32 22.16 -5.73 25.51
C ASP A 32 23.03 -4.50 25.19
N GLY A 33 24.34 -4.67 25.02
CA GLY A 33 25.25 -3.58 24.63
C GLY A 33 25.07 -3.14 23.17
N HIS A 34 24.99 -4.09 22.25
CA HIS A 34 24.90 -3.85 20.82
C HIS A 34 23.46 -3.66 20.32
N CYS A 35 22.48 -4.29 20.98
CA CYS A 35 21.06 -4.26 20.63
C CYS A 35 20.78 -4.63 19.16
N GLN A 36 21.54 -5.56 18.57
CA GLN A 36 21.30 -5.96 17.17
C GLN A 36 20.27 -7.09 17.12
N GLY A 37 19.15 -6.80 16.47
CA GLY A 37 18.16 -7.78 16.10
C GLY A 37 18.64 -8.74 15.03
N VAL A 38 18.21 -10.01 15.13
CA VAL A 38 18.57 -11.05 14.15
C VAL A 38 17.36 -11.48 13.33
N PHE A 39 17.55 -11.53 12.02
CA PHE A 39 16.52 -11.81 11.03
C PHE A 39 17.04 -12.79 9.97
N ALA A 40 16.13 -13.50 9.31
CA ALA A 40 16.47 -14.34 8.16
C ALA A 40 15.51 -14.12 7.00
N THR A 41 16.00 -14.30 5.78
CA THR A 41 15.11 -14.40 4.62
C THR A 41 14.23 -15.65 4.74
N VAL A 42 12.98 -15.54 4.29
CA VAL A 42 12.09 -16.71 4.22
C VAL A 42 12.52 -17.65 3.10
N ASN A 43 12.80 -17.07 1.93
CA ASN A 43 13.14 -17.76 0.69
C ASN A 43 14.65 -17.86 0.47
N SER A 44 15.06 -18.76 -0.42
CA SER A 44 16.45 -18.89 -0.85
C SER A 44 16.75 -17.95 -2.02
N PHE A 45 18.04 -17.62 -2.15
CA PHE A 45 18.56 -16.79 -3.22
C PHE A 45 19.77 -17.46 -3.83
N PHE A 46 19.93 -17.39 -5.15
CA PHE A 46 21.13 -17.91 -5.83
C PHE A 46 22.32 -16.95 -5.73
N ARG A 47 22.09 -15.71 -5.27
CA ARG A 47 23.10 -14.73 -4.86
C ARG A 47 22.81 -14.25 -3.44
N PRO A 48 23.82 -13.89 -2.64
CA PRO A 48 23.62 -13.41 -1.27
C PRO A 48 23.11 -11.94 -1.23
N THR A 49 22.08 -11.63 -2.00
CA THR A 49 21.52 -10.30 -2.14
C THR A 49 19.99 -10.38 -2.22
N ARG A 50 19.30 -9.63 -1.36
CA ARG A 50 17.83 -9.59 -1.26
C ARG A 50 17.19 -8.78 -2.40
N ARG A 51 17.31 -9.26 -3.63
CA ARG A 51 16.59 -8.74 -4.80
C ARG A 51 15.62 -9.78 -5.34
N LYS A 52 14.46 -9.33 -5.82
CA LYS A 52 13.40 -10.24 -6.31
C LYS A 52 13.90 -11.11 -7.46
N GLU A 53 14.68 -10.52 -8.36
CA GLU A 53 15.33 -11.21 -9.49
C GLU A 53 16.32 -12.32 -9.08
N PHE A 54 16.71 -12.36 -7.79
CA PHE A 54 17.65 -13.33 -7.26
C PHE A 54 17.00 -14.42 -6.39
N VAL A 55 15.68 -14.40 -6.26
CA VAL A 55 14.94 -15.46 -5.56
C VAL A 55 15.11 -16.75 -6.34
N ASP A 56 15.63 -17.76 -5.65
CA ASP A 56 15.89 -19.09 -6.20
C ASP A 56 14.70 -20.02 -5.96
N ARG A 57 14.19 -20.04 -4.73
CA ARG A 57 13.07 -20.91 -4.34
C ARG A 57 12.19 -20.27 -3.29
N ILE A 58 10.88 -20.47 -3.45
CA ILE A 58 9.92 -20.26 -2.36
C ILE A 58 10.09 -21.39 -1.35
N CYS A 59 10.69 -21.09 -0.21
CA CYS A 59 10.85 -22.09 0.86
C CYS A 59 9.61 -22.17 1.75
N ALA A 60 8.90 -21.05 1.91
CA ALA A 60 7.67 -20.99 2.68
C ALA A 60 6.85 -19.77 2.27
N TRP A 61 5.53 -19.87 2.43
CA TRP A 61 4.65 -18.71 2.51
C TRP A 61 4.56 -18.30 3.97
N ALA A 62 4.94 -17.06 4.27
CA ALA A 62 5.00 -16.57 5.65
C ALA A 62 4.18 -15.29 5.80
N VAL A 63 3.50 -15.16 6.94
CA VAL A 63 2.81 -13.94 7.36
C VAL A 63 3.24 -13.52 8.76
N ASP A 64 3.36 -12.22 8.98
CA ASP A 64 3.63 -11.61 10.28
C ASP A 64 2.32 -11.03 10.82
N ILE A 65 1.84 -11.57 11.94
CA ILE A 65 0.57 -11.20 12.57
C ILE A 65 0.84 -10.35 13.78
N ASP A 66 0.60 -9.05 13.66
CA ASP A 66 0.84 -8.03 14.69
C ASP A 66 -0.42 -7.23 15.07
N ALA A 67 -1.49 -7.34 14.29
CA ALA A 67 -2.77 -6.69 14.57
C ALA A 67 -3.61 -7.45 15.60
N GLY A 68 -4.22 -6.72 16.53
CA GLY A 68 -5.02 -7.27 17.65
C GLY A 68 -4.14 -7.83 18.79
N ASP A 69 -4.77 -8.30 19.86
CA ASP A 69 -4.03 -8.90 20.97
C ASP A 69 -3.53 -10.34 20.67
N LYS A 70 -2.58 -10.83 21.46
CA LYS A 70 -1.98 -12.16 21.26
C LYS A 70 -2.99 -13.31 21.41
N ALA A 71 -4.04 -13.15 22.22
CA ALA A 71 -5.05 -14.19 22.38
C ALA A 71 -5.89 -14.35 21.11
N ASP A 72 -6.29 -13.23 20.50
CA ASP A 72 -7.00 -13.19 19.24
C ASP A 72 -6.14 -13.62 18.05
N GLN A 73 -4.86 -13.23 18.04
CA GLN A 73 -3.90 -13.72 17.06
C GLN A 73 -3.76 -15.25 17.15
N ARG A 74 -3.58 -15.79 18.37
CA ARG A 74 -3.52 -17.24 18.61
C ARG A 74 -4.80 -17.96 18.19
N ARG A 75 -5.97 -17.37 18.46
CA ARG A 75 -7.26 -17.92 18.02
C ARG A 75 -7.34 -18.05 16.50
N ARG A 76 -6.88 -17.03 15.75
CA ARG A 76 -6.79 -17.06 14.28
C ARG A 76 -5.84 -18.15 13.78
N ILE A 77 -4.70 -18.33 14.45
CA ILE A 77 -3.73 -19.38 14.10
C ILE A 77 -4.33 -20.78 14.31
N LEU A 78 -4.98 -21.00 15.45
CA LEU A 78 -5.62 -22.28 15.76
C LEU A 78 -6.84 -22.57 14.88
N GLY A 79 -7.53 -21.53 14.40
CA GLY A 79 -8.64 -21.66 13.45
C GLY A 79 -8.21 -21.91 12.00
N SER A 80 -6.90 -21.91 11.70
CA SER A 80 -6.39 -22.02 10.34
C SER A 80 -6.85 -23.33 9.67
N PRO A 81 -7.33 -23.29 8.40
CA PRO A 81 -7.78 -24.49 7.69
C PRO A 81 -6.63 -25.45 7.37
N LEU A 82 -5.39 -24.96 7.37
CA LEU A 82 -4.18 -25.77 7.31
C LEU A 82 -3.35 -25.57 8.56
N VAL A 83 -2.78 -26.64 9.08
CA VAL A 83 -1.85 -26.57 10.21
C VAL A 83 -0.59 -25.83 9.77
N PRO A 84 -0.19 -24.73 10.43
CA PRO A 84 1.07 -24.06 10.11
C PRO A 84 2.26 -24.97 10.37
N SER A 85 3.24 -24.96 9.47
CA SER A 85 4.48 -25.74 9.63
C SER A 85 5.32 -25.21 10.78
N ILE A 86 5.42 -23.88 10.93
CA ILE A 86 6.19 -23.25 12.00
C ILE A 86 5.41 -22.02 12.46
N VAL A 87 5.34 -21.81 13.77
CA VAL A 87 4.85 -20.56 14.35
C VAL A 87 5.89 -20.02 15.30
N VAL A 88 6.30 -18.78 15.06
CA VAL A 88 7.29 -18.06 15.87
C VAL A 88 6.59 -16.96 16.63
N GLU A 89 6.73 -16.95 17.95
CA GLU A 89 6.25 -15.87 18.79
C GLU A 89 7.24 -14.70 18.79
N THR A 90 6.71 -13.50 18.52
CA THR A 90 7.43 -12.24 18.59
C THR A 90 6.89 -11.38 19.74
N ARG A 91 7.47 -10.18 19.94
CA ARG A 91 7.07 -9.28 21.04
C ARG A 91 5.57 -8.95 20.98
N SER A 92 5.09 -8.59 19.79
CA SER A 92 3.75 -8.05 19.58
C SER A 92 2.85 -8.99 18.77
N GLY A 93 3.37 -10.16 18.38
CA GLY A 93 2.77 -10.93 17.31
C GLY A 93 3.25 -12.36 17.18
N TYR A 94 2.90 -12.94 16.03
CA TYR A 94 3.38 -14.25 15.60
C TYR A 94 3.76 -14.23 14.11
N HIS A 95 4.88 -14.83 13.76
CA HIS A 95 5.13 -15.24 12.38
C HIS A 95 4.55 -16.63 12.16
N VAL A 96 3.81 -16.81 11.07
CA VAL A 96 3.20 -18.08 10.70
C VAL A 96 3.78 -18.50 9.36
N TYR A 97 4.34 -19.70 9.30
CA TYR A 97 4.98 -20.26 8.11
C TYR A 97 4.25 -21.51 7.63
N PHE A 98 4.03 -21.56 6.31
CA PHE A 98 3.63 -22.76 5.58
C PHE A 98 4.77 -23.16 4.66
N LEU A 99 5.49 -24.23 5.02
CA LEU A 99 6.61 -24.72 4.20
C LEU A 99 6.10 -25.13 2.82
N SER A 100 6.85 -24.75 1.79
CA SER A 100 6.45 -24.91 0.41
C SER A 100 7.12 -26.12 -0.23
N ARG A 101 6.33 -26.91 -0.94
CA ARG A 101 6.80 -28.04 -1.76
C ARG A 101 7.16 -27.60 -3.19
N ASP A 102 6.32 -26.76 -3.79
CA ASP A 102 6.35 -26.42 -5.22
C ASP A 102 6.06 -24.94 -5.50
N GLY A 103 6.29 -24.08 -4.50
CA GLY A 103 5.99 -22.65 -4.60
C GLY A 103 6.80 -21.92 -5.65
N ARG A 104 6.12 -21.07 -6.41
CA ARG A 104 6.66 -20.29 -7.52
C ARG A 104 6.66 -18.80 -7.17
N PRO A 105 7.74 -18.06 -7.47
CA PRO A 105 7.80 -16.62 -7.21
C PRO A 105 6.64 -15.84 -7.85
N GLU A 106 6.19 -16.25 -9.03
CA GLU A 106 5.13 -15.59 -9.80
C GLU A 106 3.77 -15.70 -9.10
N HIS A 107 3.52 -16.79 -8.39
CA HIS A 107 2.26 -17.05 -7.68
C HIS A 107 2.29 -16.58 -6.23
N TRP A 108 3.41 -16.05 -5.75
CA TRP A 108 3.57 -15.68 -4.35
C TRP A 108 2.54 -14.65 -3.89
N ASN A 109 2.23 -13.65 -4.73
CA ASN A 109 1.20 -12.64 -4.43
C ASN A 109 -0.18 -13.30 -4.26
N ALA A 110 -0.54 -14.22 -5.16
CA ALA A 110 -1.83 -14.91 -5.14
C ALA A 110 -2.04 -15.79 -3.91
N ILE A 111 -0.96 -16.30 -3.31
CA ILE A 111 -1.03 -17.09 -2.08
C ILE A 111 -0.90 -16.21 -0.84
N VAL A 112 0.11 -15.35 -0.78
CA VAL A 112 0.32 -14.52 0.40
C VAL A 112 -0.72 -13.40 0.43
N LEU A 113 -0.60 -12.40 -0.46
CA LEU A 113 -1.38 -11.15 -0.43
C LEU A 113 -2.89 -11.38 -0.61
N GLU A 114 -3.28 -12.34 -1.42
CA GLU A 114 -4.69 -12.53 -1.79
C GLU A 114 -5.39 -13.62 -0.96
N ARG A 115 -4.67 -14.38 -0.12
CA ARG A 115 -5.28 -15.45 0.69
C ARG A 115 -4.86 -15.39 2.14
N LEU A 116 -3.57 -15.59 2.43
CA LEU A 116 -3.08 -15.63 3.82
C LEU A 116 -3.25 -14.28 4.52
N VAL A 117 -3.01 -13.19 3.81
CA VAL A 117 -3.13 -11.84 4.34
C VAL A 117 -4.55 -11.50 4.81
N PRO A 118 -5.60 -11.64 3.96
CA PRO A 118 -6.98 -11.47 4.38
C PRO A 118 -7.36 -12.40 5.53
N TYR A 119 -6.94 -13.67 5.47
CA TYR A 119 -7.31 -14.66 6.47
C TYR A 119 -6.78 -14.31 7.85
N PHE A 120 -5.48 -14.00 7.95
CA PHE A 120 -4.84 -13.70 9.24
C PHE A 120 -5.01 -12.25 9.69
N GLY A 121 -5.52 -11.36 8.82
CA GLY A 121 -5.72 -9.94 9.13
C GLY A 121 -4.41 -9.20 9.38
N ALA A 122 -3.35 -9.57 8.66
CA ALA A 122 -2.02 -9.01 8.88
C ALA A 122 -1.63 -7.95 7.83
N ASP A 123 -0.62 -7.12 8.08
CA ASP A 123 -0.37 -5.88 7.31
C ASP A 123 0.04 -6.12 5.84
N LYS A 124 -0.80 -5.62 4.92
CA LYS A 124 -0.62 -5.73 3.45
C LYS A 124 0.70 -5.10 2.96
N ASN A 125 1.24 -4.11 3.66
CA ASN A 125 2.45 -3.40 3.25
C ASN A 125 3.74 -4.09 3.72
N ALA A 126 3.64 -5.03 4.67
CA ALA A 126 4.79 -5.65 5.33
C ALA A 126 5.28 -6.94 4.65
N ARG A 127 5.00 -7.15 3.35
CA ARG A 127 5.16 -8.46 2.71
C ARG A 127 5.73 -8.35 1.30
N ASP A 128 6.87 -8.99 1.09
CA ASP A 128 7.52 -9.13 -0.21
C ASP A 128 8.34 -10.43 -0.28
N LEU A 129 8.66 -10.91 -1.48
CA LEU A 129 9.46 -12.13 -1.71
C LEU A 129 10.83 -12.15 -1.00
N CYS A 130 11.38 -10.96 -0.74
CA CYS A 130 12.67 -10.73 -0.10
C CYS A 130 12.52 -10.35 1.37
N ARG A 131 11.35 -10.57 1.97
CA ARG A 131 11.09 -10.22 3.37
C ARG A 131 12.04 -10.98 4.31
N ILE A 132 12.42 -10.29 5.37
CA ILE A 132 13.16 -10.85 6.49
C ILE A 132 12.29 -10.84 7.74
N LEU A 133 12.40 -11.91 8.52
CA LEU A 133 11.62 -12.11 9.75
C LEU A 133 12.57 -12.48 10.89
N ARG A 134 12.19 -12.15 12.13
CA ARG A 134 12.98 -12.47 13.33
C ARG A 134 13.24 -13.96 13.45
N VAL A 135 14.44 -14.30 13.89
CA VAL A 135 14.88 -15.70 14.08
C VAL A 135 14.68 -16.11 15.54
N PRO A 136 14.07 -17.28 15.82
CA PRO A 136 14.01 -17.85 17.17
C PRO A 136 15.39 -18.01 17.81
N GLY A 137 15.44 -17.88 19.14
CA GLY A 137 16.68 -17.99 19.91
C GLY A 137 17.49 -16.70 20.03
N TYR A 138 17.00 -15.60 19.44
CA TYR A 138 17.59 -14.27 19.55
C TYR A 138 16.64 -13.29 20.22
N TRP A 139 17.20 -12.31 20.92
CA TRP A 139 16.50 -11.24 21.61
C TRP A 139 16.08 -10.12 20.64
N HIS A 140 14.94 -9.52 20.93
CA HIS A 140 14.41 -8.32 20.29
C HIS A 140 14.59 -7.13 21.23
N PHE A 141 15.40 -6.15 20.82
CA PHE A 141 15.83 -5.01 21.64
C PHE A 141 15.21 -3.67 21.22
N LYS A 142 14.02 -3.68 20.64
CA LYS A 142 13.36 -2.42 20.24
C LYS A 142 13.01 -1.56 21.46
N ASP A 143 12.71 -2.21 22.57
CA ASP A 143 12.74 -1.63 23.91
C ASP A 143 13.87 -2.32 24.69
N PRO A 144 15.06 -1.71 24.79
CA PRO A 144 16.21 -2.29 25.49
C PRO A 144 15.96 -2.56 26.97
N SER A 145 15.00 -1.84 27.60
CA SER A 145 14.65 -2.04 29.01
C SER A 145 13.77 -3.27 29.23
N ASN A 146 13.16 -3.80 28.18
CA ASN A 146 12.26 -4.94 28.20
C ASN A 146 12.50 -5.84 26.98
N PRO A 147 13.67 -6.49 26.89
CA PRO A 147 14.02 -7.34 25.76
C PRO A 147 13.12 -8.56 25.70
N PHE A 148 12.77 -8.99 24.49
CA PHE A 148 11.90 -10.15 24.28
C PHE A 148 12.61 -11.24 23.49
N LEU A 149 12.69 -12.44 24.06
CA LEU A 149 13.27 -13.59 23.39
C LEU A 149 12.29 -14.12 22.34
N ILE A 150 12.71 -14.15 21.08
CA ILE A 150 11.93 -14.75 19.99
C ILE A 150 11.97 -16.27 20.13
N ARG A 151 10.81 -16.92 20.09
CA ARG A 151 10.67 -18.36 20.38
C ARG A 151 9.83 -19.06 19.32
N THR A 152 10.15 -20.31 19.03
CA THR A 152 9.23 -21.18 18.31
C THR A 152 8.09 -21.56 19.26
N ALA A 153 6.87 -21.15 18.93
CA ALA A 153 5.67 -21.49 19.69
C ALA A 153 5.17 -22.89 19.32
N TRP A 154 5.15 -23.19 18.01
CA TRP A 154 4.75 -24.49 17.46
C TRP A 154 5.62 -24.85 16.27
N GLU A 155 5.84 -26.15 16.09
CA GLU A 155 6.49 -26.71 14.92
C GLU A 155 5.79 -28.02 14.55
N HIS A 156 5.45 -28.14 13.27
CA HIS A 156 4.79 -29.30 12.70
C HIS A 156 5.52 -29.72 11.43
N HIS A 157 5.77 -31.01 11.27
CA HIS A 157 6.45 -31.57 10.10
C HIS A 157 5.51 -31.70 8.89
N VAL A 158 4.91 -30.57 8.46
CA VAL A 158 3.99 -30.49 7.32
C VAL A 158 4.51 -29.54 6.25
N VAL A 159 4.29 -29.88 4.99
CA VAL A 159 4.69 -29.11 3.80
C VAL A 159 3.52 -29.12 2.82
N TYR A 160 3.29 -28.00 2.15
CA TYR A 160 2.12 -27.80 1.29
C TYR A 160 2.51 -27.47 -0.14
N SER A 161 1.70 -27.92 -1.10
CA SER A 161 1.74 -27.38 -2.46
C SER A 161 0.90 -26.10 -2.62
N GLU A 162 1.17 -25.34 -3.68
CA GLU A 162 0.36 -24.19 -4.09
C GLU A 162 -1.12 -24.54 -4.19
N ARG A 163 -1.44 -25.72 -4.76
CA ARG A 163 -2.81 -26.22 -4.88
C ARG A 163 -3.48 -26.35 -3.51
N GLN A 164 -2.81 -26.96 -2.53
CA GLN A 164 -3.37 -27.13 -1.18
C GLN A 164 -3.61 -25.78 -0.50
N MET A 165 -2.67 -24.83 -0.67
CA MET A 165 -2.84 -23.47 -0.15
C MET A 165 -4.02 -22.74 -0.82
N GLY A 166 -4.18 -22.89 -2.13
CA GLY A 166 -5.24 -22.28 -2.91
C GLY A 166 -6.63 -22.86 -2.63
N GLU A 167 -6.72 -24.17 -2.36
CA GLU A 167 -7.97 -24.86 -1.99
C GLU A 167 -8.40 -24.53 -0.55
N ALA A 168 -7.45 -24.42 0.38
CA ALA A 168 -7.76 -24.24 1.80
C ALA A 168 -8.09 -22.79 2.18
N PHE A 169 -7.42 -21.80 1.58
CA PHE A 169 -7.62 -20.40 1.91
C PHE A 169 -8.41 -19.68 0.83
N ARG A 170 -9.51 -19.01 1.22
CA ARG A 170 -10.35 -18.24 0.31
C ARG A 170 -9.53 -17.16 -0.41
N TRP A 171 -9.72 -17.06 -1.72
CA TRP A 171 -9.18 -15.97 -2.54
C TRP A 171 -9.94 -14.68 -2.28
N VAL A 172 -9.20 -13.61 -2.04
CA VAL A 172 -9.69 -12.24 -1.93
C VAL A 172 -8.76 -11.36 -2.78
N PRO A 173 -9.26 -10.72 -3.85
CA PRO A 173 -8.41 -9.89 -4.70
C PRO A 173 -7.77 -8.76 -3.90
N ASP A 174 -6.50 -8.45 -4.18
CA ASP A 174 -5.83 -7.29 -3.60
C ASP A 174 -6.50 -6.01 -4.12
N PRO A 175 -7.06 -5.14 -3.25
CA PRO A 175 -7.69 -3.89 -3.69
C PRO A 175 -6.77 -2.99 -4.50
N LYS A 176 -5.44 -2.98 -4.25
CA LYS A 176 -4.50 -2.17 -5.03
C LYS A 176 -4.35 -2.71 -6.45
N ALA A 177 -4.06 -4.01 -6.59
CA ALA A 177 -4.02 -4.68 -7.88
C ALA A 177 -5.35 -4.56 -8.63
N HIS A 178 -6.49 -4.58 -7.93
CA HIS A 178 -7.80 -4.40 -8.57
C HIS A 178 -8.01 -2.97 -9.09
N VAL A 179 -7.54 -1.95 -8.37
CA VAL A 179 -7.56 -0.54 -8.83
C VAL A 179 -6.63 -0.35 -10.02
N GLU A 180 -5.41 -0.89 -9.97
CA GLU A 180 -4.45 -0.83 -11.08
C GLU A 180 -4.98 -1.56 -12.32
N ALA A 181 -5.50 -2.77 -12.17
CA ALA A 181 -6.11 -3.51 -13.27
C ALA A 181 -7.33 -2.78 -13.86
N ARG A 182 -8.16 -2.15 -13.02
CA ARG A 182 -9.25 -1.28 -13.51
C ARG A 182 -8.71 -0.05 -14.26
N ALA A 183 -7.59 0.53 -13.82
CA ALA A 183 -6.97 1.65 -14.49
C ALA A 183 -6.29 1.26 -15.82
N GLU A 184 -5.68 0.07 -15.90
CA GLU A 184 -5.14 -0.54 -17.12
C GLU A 184 -6.24 -0.81 -18.12
N VAL A 185 -7.30 -1.53 -17.71
CA VAL A 185 -8.48 -1.78 -18.54
C VAL A 185 -9.08 -0.45 -18.98
N LYS A 186 -9.20 0.54 -18.08
CA LYS A 186 -9.69 1.88 -18.47
C LYS A 186 -8.80 2.54 -19.52
N ARG A 187 -7.47 2.40 -19.47
CA ARG A 187 -6.53 2.91 -20.49
C ARG A 187 -6.62 2.16 -21.82
N GLU A 188 -6.79 0.85 -21.78
CA GLU A 188 -6.87 0.01 -22.98
C GLU A 188 -8.24 0.10 -23.67
N THR A 189 -9.31 0.22 -22.88
CA THR A 189 -10.68 0.35 -23.39
C THR A 189 -11.13 1.79 -23.53
N SER A 190 -10.32 2.78 -23.13
CA SER A 190 -10.57 4.17 -23.47
C SER A 190 -10.33 4.34 -24.95
N VAL A 191 -11.41 4.21 -25.71
CA VAL A 191 -11.50 4.78 -27.04
C VAL A 191 -11.31 6.30 -26.86
N ASP A 192 -10.37 6.89 -27.59
CA ASP A 192 -10.16 8.33 -27.62
C ASP A 192 -11.43 9.00 -28.15
N HIS A 193 -12.20 9.58 -27.24
CA HIS A 193 -13.42 10.29 -27.55
C HIS A 193 -13.20 11.80 -27.37
N GLY A 194 -12.14 12.36 -27.97
CA GLY A 194 -11.85 13.79 -27.86
C GLY A 194 -11.67 14.24 -26.40
N GLU A 195 -11.69 15.55 -26.13
CA GLU A 195 -11.47 16.10 -24.78
C GLU A 195 -12.41 15.47 -23.75
N ASP A 196 -11.91 14.50 -22.98
CA ASP A 196 -12.62 13.86 -21.88
C ASP A 196 -12.85 14.91 -20.79
N PHE A 197 -14.10 15.08 -20.39
CA PHE A 197 -14.52 16.01 -19.35
C PHE A 197 -13.67 15.86 -18.08
N TRP A 198 -13.36 14.63 -17.69
CA TRP A 198 -12.53 14.37 -16.52
C TRP A 198 -11.04 14.61 -16.75
N ALA A 199 -10.55 14.46 -17.98
CA ALA A 199 -9.19 14.85 -18.34
C ALA A 199 -9.03 16.38 -18.29
N ALA A 200 -10.05 17.14 -18.76
CA ALA A 200 -10.07 18.59 -18.66
C ALA A 200 -10.05 19.05 -17.19
N ILE A 201 -10.85 18.44 -16.31
CA ILE A 201 -10.79 18.71 -14.86
C ILE A 201 -9.43 18.34 -14.27
N GLY A 202 -8.86 17.20 -14.68
CA GLY A 202 -7.55 16.74 -14.22
C GLY A 202 -6.41 17.67 -14.62
N ALA A 203 -6.55 18.41 -15.73
CA ALA A 203 -5.55 19.35 -16.23
C ALA A 203 -5.56 20.71 -15.51
N ILE A 204 -6.64 21.06 -14.79
CA ILE A 204 -6.76 22.35 -14.10
C ILE A 204 -5.60 22.56 -13.12
N ASP A 205 -5.03 23.77 -13.15
CA ASP A 205 -4.10 24.27 -12.15
C ASP A 205 -4.84 24.56 -10.83
N CYS A 206 -4.43 23.91 -9.74
CA CYS A 206 -5.15 24.00 -8.48
C CYS A 206 -5.04 25.38 -7.84
N ARG A 207 -4.00 26.16 -8.16
CA ARG A 207 -3.84 27.50 -7.63
C ARG A 207 -4.86 28.42 -8.29
N ASP A 208 -4.91 28.44 -9.61
CA ASP A 208 -5.90 29.23 -10.37
C ASP A 208 -7.34 28.85 -9.97
N ALA A 209 -7.62 27.57 -9.78
CA ALA A 209 -8.95 27.12 -9.35
C ALA A 209 -9.33 27.64 -7.95
N LEU A 210 -8.40 27.54 -6.99
CA LEU A 210 -8.63 28.05 -5.63
C LEU A 210 -8.70 29.58 -5.60
N GLU A 211 -7.91 30.29 -6.40
CA GLU A 211 -8.02 31.74 -6.57
C GLU A 211 -9.42 32.14 -7.06
N ARG A 212 -9.98 31.42 -8.04
CA ARG A 212 -11.32 31.68 -8.58
C ARG A 212 -12.45 31.30 -7.60
N LEU A 213 -12.26 30.26 -6.80
CA LEU A 213 -13.25 29.81 -5.81
C LEU A 213 -13.24 30.65 -4.54
N SER A 214 -12.14 31.35 -4.25
CA SER A 214 -11.93 32.16 -3.05
C SER A 214 -13.11 33.10 -2.76
N GLY A 215 -13.66 33.04 -1.55
CA GLY A 215 -14.78 33.85 -1.10
C GLY A 215 -16.15 33.42 -1.63
N SER A 216 -16.23 32.37 -2.46
CA SER A 216 -17.51 31.87 -2.97
C SER A 216 -18.26 31.00 -1.97
N ALA A 217 -19.57 30.85 -2.15
CA ALA A 217 -20.39 29.94 -1.36
C ALA A 217 -19.97 28.47 -1.51
N TRP A 218 -19.33 28.10 -2.64
CA TRP A 218 -18.82 26.75 -2.88
C TRP A 218 -17.78 26.31 -1.85
N VAL A 219 -17.06 27.29 -1.29
CA VAL A 219 -16.01 27.11 -0.30
C VAL A 219 -16.37 27.73 1.05
N ASN A 220 -17.67 27.83 1.36
CA ASN A 220 -18.17 28.40 2.62
C ASN A 220 -17.73 29.84 2.89
N GLY A 221 -17.39 30.61 1.85
CA GLY A 221 -16.87 31.97 1.98
C GLY A 221 -15.40 32.06 2.40
N GLU A 222 -14.69 30.93 2.54
CA GLU A 222 -13.26 30.91 2.83
C GLU A 222 -12.47 31.65 1.76
N THR A 223 -11.49 32.45 2.20
CA THR A 223 -10.59 33.16 1.29
C THR A 223 -9.23 32.45 1.20
N TYR A 224 -8.79 32.18 -0.02
CA TYR A 224 -7.50 31.55 -0.30
C TYR A 224 -6.46 32.57 -0.72
N SER A 225 -5.28 32.48 -0.12
CA SER A 225 -4.06 33.19 -0.56
C SER A 225 -2.86 32.26 -0.52
N PHE A 226 -1.78 32.61 -1.21
CA PHE A 226 -0.66 31.69 -1.44
C PHE A 226 0.66 32.33 -1.06
N ARG A 227 1.49 31.56 -0.34
CA ARG A 227 2.84 31.99 0.04
C ARG A 227 3.86 30.99 -0.47
N ARG A 228 4.83 31.46 -1.26
CA ARG A 228 5.89 30.61 -1.78
C ARG A 228 6.78 30.10 -0.64
N THR A 229 7.06 28.81 -0.63
CA THR A 229 7.96 28.17 0.33
C THR A 229 9.39 28.12 -0.21
N GLY A 230 10.37 27.94 0.68
CA GLY A 230 11.79 27.81 0.28
C GLY A 230 12.08 26.59 -0.61
N ARG A 231 11.15 25.63 -0.72
CA ARG A 231 11.26 24.44 -1.59
C ARG A 231 10.56 24.59 -2.96
N GLY A 232 10.08 25.78 -3.30
CA GLY A 232 9.41 26.05 -4.58
C GLY A 232 7.89 25.87 -4.58
N ASN A 233 7.33 25.09 -3.65
CA ASN A 233 5.89 24.88 -3.49
C ASN A 233 5.16 26.12 -2.97
N TRP A 234 3.86 26.21 -3.21
CA TRP A 234 2.98 27.25 -2.66
C TRP A 234 2.23 26.75 -1.43
N ASN A 235 2.45 27.35 -0.27
CA ASN A 235 1.62 27.10 0.91
C ASN A 235 0.28 27.82 0.77
N ILE A 236 -0.80 27.12 1.10
CA ILE A 236 -2.17 27.67 1.04
C ILE A 236 -2.50 28.29 2.39
N LEU A 237 -2.92 29.56 2.36
CA LEU A 237 -3.42 30.30 3.49
C LEU A 237 -4.95 30.39 3.34
N VAL A 238 -5.67 30.01 4.40
CA VAL A 238 -7.13 30.11 4.48
C VAL A 238 -7.45 31.22 5.49
N ASP A 239 -8.17 32.25 5.05
CA ASP A 239 -8.48 33.45 5.85
C ASP A 239 -7.24 34.06 6.51
N GLY A 240 -6.16 34.13 5.73
CA GLY A 240 -4.86 34.65 6.15
C GLY A 240 -4.03 33.72 7.05
N LYS A 241 -4.55 32.54 7.42
CA LYS A 241 -3.83 31.57 8.26
C LYS A 241 -3.20 30.48 7.41
N GLY A 242 -1.89 30.26 7.57
CA GLY A 242 -1.17 29.18 6.89
C GLY A 242 -1.68 27.80 7.29
N THR A 243 -1.88 26.93 6.30
CA THR A 243 -2.30 25.53 6.51
C THR A 243 -1.14 24.57 6.28
N SER A 244 -1.32 23.27 6.56
CA SER A 244 -0.37 22.23 6.15
C SER A 244 -0.47 21.88 4.66
N CYS A 245 -1.44 22.45 3.92
CA CYS A 245 -1.65 22.17 2.52
C CYS A 245 -0.72 23.00 1.64
N PHE A 246 -0.27 22.41 0.54
CA PHE A 246 0.58 23.07 -0.44
C PHE A 246 0.20 22.65 -1.86
N ILE A 247 0.56 23.50 -2.82
CA ILE A 247 0.51 23.24 -4.26
C ILE A 247 1.95 23.05 -4.73
N ASP A 248 2.21 21.95 -5.43
CA ASP A 248 3.53 21.63 -5.97
C ASP A 248 3.87 22.49 -7.21
N GLU A 249 5.08 22.28 -7.74
CA GLU A 249 5.57 22.99 -8.93
C GLU A 249 4.76 22.70 -10.21
N ASN A 250 3.99 21.62 -10.24
CA ASN A 250 3.13 21.23 -11.36
C ASN A 250 1.68 21.73 -11.18
N GLY A 251 1.43 22.60 -10.19
CA GLY A 251 0.11 23.16 -9.95
C GLY A 251 -0.87 22.16 -9.31
N LYS A 252 -0.38 21.10 -8.65
CA LYS A 252 -1.22 20.07 -8.01
C LYS A 252 -1.19 20.16 -6.49
N LEU A 253 -2.34 19.90 -5.86
CA LEU A 253 -2.46 19.89 -4.40
C LEU A 253 -1.72 18.68 -3.81
N GLY A 254 -0.94 18.89 -2.74
CA GLY A 254 -0.38 17.84 -1.89
C GLY A 254 0.27 16.67 -2.63
N SER A 255 1.58 16.74 -2.87
CA SER A 255 2.27 15.65 -3.55
C SER A 255 2.34 14.38 -2.69
N LEU A 256 1.48 13.42 -2.99
CA LEU A 256 1.77 11.99 -2.87
C LEU A 256 1.65 11.38 -4.27
N SER A 257 2.55 10.43 -4.56
CA SER A 257 2.72 9.77 -5.86
C SER A 257 1.39 9.41 -6.52
N GLY A 258 0.99 10.15 -7.56
CA GLY A 258 -0.28 9.95 -8.27
C GLY A 258 -0.96 11.20 -8.85
N GLY A 259 -0.38 12.40 -8.71
CA GLY A 259 -0.90 13.63 -9.34
C GLY A 259 -1.72 14.56 -8.43
N GLY A 260 -1.76 14.31 -7.12
CA GLY A 260 -2.40 15.18 -6.13
C GLY A 260 -3.93 15.30 -6.27
N PRO A 261 -4.67 15.76 -5.24
CA PRO A 261 -6.09 16.06 -5.41
C PRO A 261 -6.33 17.16 -6.45
N THR A 262 -7.31 16.95 -7.33
CA THR A 262 -7.86 17.96 -8.25
C THR A 262 -8.75 18.97 -7.51
N PRO A 263 -9.10 20.13 -8.12
CA PRO A 263 -10.10 21.04 -7.55
C PRO A 263 -11.44 20.35 -7.25
N PHE A 264 -11.82 19.36 -8.05
CA PHE A 264 -13.01 18.54 -7.79
C PHE A 264 -12.89 17.78 -6.47
N GLN A 265 -11.76 17.12 -6.23
CA GLN A 265 -11.50 16.40 -4.99
C GLN A 265 -11.38 17.33 -3.78
N TRP A 266 -10.89 18.56 -3.98
CA TRP A 266 -10.89 19.60 -2.94
C TRP A 266 -12.30 19.98 -2.50
N LEU A 267 -13.21 20.26 -3.43
CA LEU A 267 -14.61 20.57 -3.14
C LEU A 267 -15.33 19.40 -2.47
N LYS A 268 -15.04 18.17 -2.90
CA LYS A 268 -15.51 16.94 -2.24
C LYS A 268 -15.05 16.85 -0.78
N TRP A 269 -13.80 17.21 -0.51
CA TRP A 269 -13.23 17.23 0.85
C TRP A 269 -13.90 18.30 1.73
N LEU A 270 -14.29 19.44 1.17
CA LEU A 270 -15.11 20.48 1.82
C LEU A 270 -16.59 20.07 2.02
N GLY A 271 -16.96 18.83 1.69
CA GLY A 271 -18.30 18.29 1.91
C GLY A 271 -19.29 18.48 0.76
N ARG A 272 -18.85 18.97 -0.41
CA ARG A 272 -19.73 19.10 -1.58
C ARG A 272 -20.09 17.73 -2.14
N THR A 273 -21.33 17.59 -2.60
CA THR A 273 -21.74 16.45 -3.41
C THR A 273 -21.01 16.47 -4.76
N SER A 274 -20.98 15.35 -5.47
CA SER A 274 -20.32 15.29 -6.78
C SER A 274 -20.97 16.22 -7.80
N ARG A 275 -22.29 16.46 -7.70
CA ARG A 275 -23.01 17.41 -8.54
C ARG A 275 -22.58 18.84 -8.25
N GLU A 276 -22.63 19.26 -6.99
CA GLU A 276 -22.20 20.59 -6.56
C GLU A 276 -20.74 20.87 -6.91
N ALA A 277 -19.85 19.89 -6.77
CA ALA A 277 -18.45 20.05 -7.12
C ALA A 277 -18.24 20.26 -8.64
N VAL A 278 -19.02 19.56 -9.48
CA VAL A 278 -19.01 19.78 -10.93
C VAL A 278 -19.58 21.16 -11.27
N ASP A 279 -20.71 21.54 -10.67
CA ASP A 279 -21.35 22.83 -10.91
C ASP A 279 -20.43 24.00 -10.52
N ALA A 280 -19.72 23.88 -9.39
CA ALA A 280 -18.73 24.84 -8.94
C ALA A 280 -17.60 24.99 -9.96
N ILE A 281 -17.03 23.89 -10.45
CA ILE A 281 -15.96 23.92 -11.47
C ILE A 281 -16.45 24.55 -12.77
N MET A 282 -17.63 24.16 -13.24
CA MET A 282 -18.22 24.74 -14.46
C MET A 282 -18.56 26.21 -14.31
N SER A 283 -18.82 26.69 -13.09
CA SER A 283 -19.08 28.11 -12.84
C SER A 283 -17.83 28.98 -12.98
N ILE A 284 -16.65 28.44 -12.65
CA ILE A 284 -15.37 29.14 -12.75
C ILE A 284 -14.60 28.85 -14.05
N TYR A 285 -14.95 27.78 -14.75
CA TYR A 285 -14.39 27.37 -16.05
C TYR A 285 -15.49 27.07 -17.08
N PRO A 286 -16.01 28.09 -17.80
CA PRO A 286 -17.06 27.90 -18.80
C PRO A 286 -16.71 26.90 -19.92
N HIS A 287 -15.44 26.85 -20.35
CA HIS A 287 -14.99 25.89 -21.36
C HIS A 287 -15.19 24.42 -20.94
N ILE A 288 -15.15 24.11 -19.63
CA ILE A 288 -15.42 22.76 -19.10
C ILE A 288 -16.91 22.41 -19.24
N ARG A 289 -17.81 23.40 -19.13
CA ARG A 289 -19.24 23.22 -19.38
C ARG A 289 -19.50 22.83 -20.84
N GLU A 290 -18.84 23.51 -21.78
CA GLU A 290 -18.95 23.19 -23.20
C GLU A 290 -18.49 21.76 -23.52
N ILE A 291 -17.39 21.31 -22.88
CA ILE A 291 -16.90 19.94 -22.99
C ILE A 291 -17.92 18.93 -22.46
N ASP A 292 -18.53 19.19 -21.29
CA ASP A 292 -19.56 18.32 -20.71
C ASP A 292 -20.82 18.24 -21.58
N GLU A 293 -21.31 19.38 -22.08
CA GLU A 293 -22.47 19.43 -22.96
C GLU A 293 -22.23 18.64 -24.25
N ARG A 294 -21.05 18.79 -24.86
CA ARG A 294 -20.64 18.04 -26.05
C ARG A 294 -20.55 16.54 -25.76
N ASN A 295 -19.96 16.15 -24.63
CA ASN A 295 -19.82 14.75 -24.24
C ASN A 295 -21.20 14.10 -23.98
N LYS A 296 -22.10 14.78 -23.25
CA LYS A 296 -23.49 14.33 -23.04
C LYS A 296 -24.28 14.22 -24.34
N ALA A 297 -24.11 15.15 -25.27
CA ALA A 297 -24.77 15.10 -26.58
C ALA A 297 -24.31 13.87 -27.39
N ARG A 298 -23.01 13.57 -27.37
CA ARG A 298 -22.44 12.38 -28.02
C ARG A 298 -22.95 11.09 -27.39
N GLU A 299 -22.89 10.95 -26.06
CA GLU A 299 -23.38 9.76 -25.34
C GLU A 299 -24.87 9.51 -25.63
N ARG A 300 -25.68 10.58 -25.68
CA ARG A 300 -27.09 10.49 -26.05
C ARG A 300 -27.28 10.00 -27.49
N ALA A 301 -26.48 10.50 -28.43
CA ALA A 301 -26.54 10.07 -29.83
C ALA A 301 -26.16 8.59 -29.99
N GLU A 302 -25.10 8.16 -29.30
CA GLU A 302 -24.65 6.75 -29.27
C GLU A 302 -25.72 5.84 -28.67
N TRP A 303 -26.33 6.24 -27.55
CA TRP A 303 -27.42 5.48 -26.91
C TRP A 303 -28.64 5.34 -27.84
N ILE A 304 -29.02 6.41 -28.56
CA ILE A 304 -30.10 6.36 -29.56
C ILE A 304 -29.73 5.40 -30.70
N ALA A 305 -28.50 5.47 -31.22
CA ALA A 305 -28.02 4.59 -32.29
C ALA A 305 -28.00 3.11 -31.85
N GLN A 306 -27.57 2.84 -30.61
CA GLN A 306 -27.56 1.50 -30.01
C GLN A 306 -28.99 0.93 -29.94
N ARG A 307 -29.96 1.70 -29.45
CA ARG A 307 -31.36 1.24 -29.34
C ARG A 307 -32.01 1.03 -30.70
N ARG A 308 -31.66 1.82 -31.72
CA ARG A 308 -32.11 1.63 -33.10
C ARG A 308 -31.53 0.38 -33.78
N ARG A 309 -30.38 -0.13 -33.34
CA ARG A 309 -29.79 -1.38 -33.85
C ARG A 309 -30.39 -2.64 -33.22
N VAL A 310 -31.05 -2.50 -32.07
CA VAL A 310 -31.62 -3.60 -31.27
C VAL A 310 -33.14 -3.72 -31.46
N ALA A 311 -33.78 -2.73 -32.07
CA ALA A 311 -35.20 -2.74 -32.48
C ALA A 311 -35.32 -3.10 -33.96
#